data_AF-K0IMS3-F1
#
_entry.id   AF-K0IMS3-F1
#
_cell.length_a   1.000
_cell.length_b   1.000
_cell.length_c   1.000
_cell.angle_alpha   90.00
_cell.angle_beta   90.00
_cell.angle_gamma   90.00
#
_symmetry.space_group_name_H-M   'P 1'
#
loop_
_entity.id
_entity.type
_entity.pdbx_description
1 polymer ?
#
loop_
_entity_poly.entity_id
_entity_poly.type
_entity_poly.pdbx_seq_one_letter_code
_entity_poly.pdbx_strand_id
1 'polypeptide(L)'
;MRNKLDHPADLDPLLERIGDKRHVLLGEASHGTSEFYTWRAEITKRLITEKGFSFVAVEGDWPDCYKVNRYIKGFQNSGSNASDVLYSSFKRWPTWMWANMEMVGLVEWFKSYNNNSCQKGEEEKVGFYGLDVYSLWESMEAVVQYLQKIIPMPYKRRLEPTGALSLLEKT
;
A
#
# COMPACT_ATOMS: atom_id res chain seq x y z
N MET A 1 -10.18 34.89 6.18
CA MET A 1 -8.77 34.45 6.11
C MET A 1 -8.78 32.98 5.73
N ARG A 2 -8.05 32.57 4.69
CA ARG A 2 -7.81 31.14 4.45
C ARG A 2 -6.79 30.71 5.51
N ASN A 3 -7.16 29.77 6.38
CA ASN A 3 -6.22 29.18 7.33
C ASN A 3 -5.19 28.42 6.52
N LYS A 4 -3.96 28.93 6.48
CA LYS A 4 -2.84 28.26 5.84
C LYS A 4 -2.43 27.09 6.75
N LEU A 5 -2.10 25.96 6.15
CA LEU A 5 -1.52 24.82 6.86
C LEU A 5 -0.01 24.99 6.83
N ASP A 6 0.61 25.16 7.98
CA ASP A 6 2.06 25.34 8.13
C ASP A 6 2.66 24.31 9.11
N HIS A 7 1.86 23.79 10.05
CA HIS A 7 2.29 22.80 11.05
C HIS A 7 1.33 21.61 11.16
N PRO A 8 1.80 20.42 11.58
CA PRO A 8 0.93 19.26 11.80
C PRO A 8 -0.21 19.51 12.79
N ALA A 9 -0.04 20.42 13.76
CA ALA A 9 -1.07 20.83 14.72
C ALA A 9 -2.24 21.58 14.05
N ASP A 10 -2.05 22.16 12.86
CA ASP A 10 -3.15 22.79 12.12
C ASP A 10 -4.20 21.76 11.66
N LEU A 11 -3.89 20.47 11.75
CA LEU A 11 -4.82 19.37 11.52
C LEU A 11 -5.67 19.02 12.76
N ASP A 12 -5.45 19.64 13.93
CA ASP A 12 -6.21 19.35 15.15
C ASP A 12 -7.73 19.47 14.95
N PRO A 13 -8.26 20.56 14.35
CA PRO A 13 -9.70 20.67 14.12
C PRO A 13 -10.24 19.57 13.18
N LEU A 14 -9.41 19.08 12.26
CA LEU A 14 -9.77 17.98 11.38
C LEU A 14 -9.86 16.66 12.16
N LEU A 15 -8.89 16.36 13.04
CA LEU A 15 -8.88 15.13 13.82
C LEU A 15 -9.95 15.10 14.91
N GLU A 16 -10.29 16.25 15.47
CA GLU A 16 -11.45 16.41 16.35
C GLU A 16 -12.74 16.08 15.59
N ARG A 17 -12.91 16.64 14.38
CA ARG A 17 -14.10 16.39 13.54
C ARG A 17 -14.20 14.95 13.07
N ILE A 18 -13.07 14.28 12.82
CA ILE A 18 -13.04 12.85 12.51
C ILE A 18 -13.53 12.03 13.70
N GLY A 19 -13.32 12.47 14.95
CA GLY A 19 -13.89 11.83 16.13
C GLY A 19 -13.49 10.37 16.27
N ASP A 20 -14.48 9.48 16.29
CA ASP A 20 -14.41 8.03 16.50
C ASP A 20 -14.66 7.21 15.20
N LYS A 21 -14.60 7.84 14.03
CA LYS A 21 -14.87 7.15 12.76
C LYS A 21 -13.86 6.03 12.54
N ARG A 22 -14.37 4.87 12.14
CA ARG A 22 -13.57 3.68 11.80
C ARG A 22 -12.95 3.73 10.40
N HIS A 23 -13.53 4.55 9.51
CA HIS A 23 -13.07 4.70 8.13
C HIS A 23 -12.99 6.19 7.80
N VAL A 24 -11.89 6.58 7.17
CA VAL A 24 -11.64 7.95 6.71
C VAL A 24 -11.15 7.85 5.27
N LEU A 25 -11.82 8.55 4.36
CA LEU A 25 -11.48 8.56 2.95
C LEU A 25 -10.81 9.91 2.64
N LEU A 26 -9.55 9.86 2.19
CA LEU A 26 -8.74 11.04 1.88
C LEU A 26 -8.63 11.21 0.37
N GLY A 27 -9.46 12.08 -0.21
CA GLY A 27 -9.37 12.45 -1.62
C GLY A 27 -8.26 13.48 -1.89
N GLU A 28 -7.88 13.62 -3.16
CA GLU A 28 -7.03 14.70 -3.65
C GLU A 28 -7.69 15.39 -4.85
N ALA A 29 -7.36 16.67 -5.09
CA ALA A 29 -7.95 17.39 -6.22
C ALA A 29 -7.23 17.10 -7.55
N SER A 30 -5.98 16.65 -7.49
CA SER A 30 -5.16 16.26 -8.64
C SER A 30 -4.03 15.34 -8.20
N HIS A 31 -3.66 14.37 -9.04
CA HIS A 31 -2.43 13.61 -8.80
C HIS A 31 -1.19 14.46 -9.11
N GLY A 32 -0.07 14.14 -8.46
CA GLY A 32 1.23 14.77 -8.69
C GLY A 32 1.47 16.10 -7.98
N THR A 33 0.52 16.59 -7.18
CA THR A 33 0.70 17.80 -6.35
C THR A 33 1.38 17.45 -5.03
N SER A 34 2.64 17.86 -4.86
CA SER A 34 3.48 17.55 -3.68
C SER A 34 2.78 17.86 -2.36
N GLU A 35 2.07 18.98 -2.26
CA GLU A 35 1.35 19.39 -1.05
C GLU A 35 0.24 18.41 -0.68
N PHE A 36 -0.44 17.80 -1.65
CA PHE A 36 -1.47 16.79 -1.36
C PHE A 36 -0.85 15.50 -0.82
N TYR A 37 0.30 15.06 -1.34
CA TYR A 37 1.01 13.91 -0.75
C TYR A 37 1.50 14.22 0.65
N THR A 38 2.09 15.40 0.85
CA THR A 38 2.62 15.84 2.15
C THR A 38 1.52 15.85 3.21
N TRP A 39 0.40 16.52 2.95
CA TRP A 39 -0.68 16.63 3.94
C TRP A 39 -1.44 15.31 4.14
N ARG A 40 -1.65 14.50 3.10
CA ARG A 40 -2.24 13.17 3.28
C ARG A 40 -1.32 12.25 4.08
N ALA A 41 -0.01 12.33 3.88
CA ALA A 41 0.96 11.59 4.69
C ALA A 41 0.87 12.02 6.16
N GLU A 42 0.87 13.32 6.46
CA GLU A 42 0.73 13.81 7.84
C GLU A 42 -0.62 13.42 8.49
N ILE A 43 -1.73 13.54 7.77
CA ILE A 43 -3.04 13.07 8.26
C ILE A 43 -2.99 11.57 8.55
N THR A 44 -2.42 10.77 7.65
CA THR A 44 -2.30 9.31 7.82
C THR A 44 -1.48 8.96 9.05
N LYS A 45 -0.33 9.61 9.25
CA LYS A 45 0.53 9.40 10.43
C LYS A 45 -0.27 9.66 11.71
N ARG A 46 -0.95 10.80 11.80
CA ARG A 46 -1.72 11.16 12.99
C ARG A 46 -2.92 10.26 13.23
N LEU A 47 -3.64 9.83 12.18
CA LEU A 47 -4.73 8.85 12.31
C LEU A 47 -4.22 7.52 12.90
N ILE A 48 -3.03 7.08 12.51
CA ILE A 48 -2.42 5.87 13.05
C ILE A 48 -2.01 6.07 14.51
N THR A 49 -1.29 7.15 14.81
CA THR A 49 -0.69 7.37 16.15
C THR A 49 -1.70 7.80 17.20
N GLU A 50 -2.70 8.60 16.83
CA GLU A 50 -3.63 9.23 17.78
C GLU A 50 -5.00 8.56 17.78
N LYS A 51 -5.41 7.95 16.66
CA LYS A 51 -6.75 7.35 16.49
C LYS A 51 -6.72 5.83 16.32
N GLY A 52 -5.54 5.21 16.31
CA GLY A 52 -5.39 3.75 16.30
C GLY A 52 -5.74 3.07 14.98
N PHE A 53 -5.67 3.79 13.86
CA PHE A 53 -5.87 3.18 12.54
C PHE A 53 -4.78 2.15 12.25
N SER A 54 -5.18 0.99 11.71
CA SER A 54 -4.31 -0.18 11.53
C SER A 54 -3.80 -0.38 10.10
N PHE A 55 -4.32 0.37 9.12
CA PHE A 55 -3.79 0.33 7.75
C PHE A 55 -4.22 1.56 6.94
N VAL A 56 -3.52 1.76 5.83
CA VAL A 56 -3.95 2.63 4.73
C VAL A 56 -4.18 1.79 3.48
N ALA A 57 -5.21 2.13 2.71
CA ALA A 57 -5.49 1.54 1.41
C ALA A 57 -5.51 2.65 0.36
N VAL A 58 -4.73 2.51 -0.70
CA VAL A 58 -4.50 3.55 -1.71
C VAL A 58 -5.08 3.15 -3.07
N GLU A 59 -5.32 4.14 -3.93
CA GLU A 59 -5.67 3.98 -5.35
C GLU A 59 -4.44 3.50 -6.15
N GLY A 60 -4.04 2.28 -5.86
CA GLY A 60 -2.89 1.63 -6.49
C GLY A 60 -3.11 0.13 -6.58
N ASP A 61 -2.38 -0.49 -7.51
CA ASP A 61 -2.50 -1.92 -7.78
C ASP A 61 -2.10 -2.76 -6.57
N TRP A 62 -2.91 -3.78 -6.26
CA TRP A 62 -2.69 -4.65 -5.11
C TRP A 62 -1.28 -5.28 -5.05
N PRO A 63 -0.73 -5.90 -6.12
CA PRO A 63 0.58 -6.55 -6.08
C PRO A 63 1.73 -5.57 -5.78
N ASP A 64 1.64 -4.35 -6.28
CA ASP A 64 2.68 -3.33 -6.09
C ASP A 64 2.62 -2.76 -4.68
N CYS A 65 1.42 -2.44 -4.20
CA CYS A 65 1.22 -2.03 -2.80
C CYS A 65 1.61 -3.15 -1.83
N TYR A 66 1.40 -4.42 -2.19
CA TYR A 66 1.79 -5.54 -1.34
C TYR A 66 3.31 -5.71 -1.21
N LYS A 67 4.09 -5.38 -2.25
CA LYS A 67 5.57 -5.32 -2.14
C LYS A 67 5.99 -4.27 -1.10
N VAL A 68 5.35 -3.10 -1.13
CA VAL A 68 5.55 -2.04 -0.11
C VAL A 68 5.13 -2.54 1.27
N ASN A 69 3.99 -3.23 1.39
CA ASN A 69 3.52 -3.82 2.64
C ASN A 69 4.55 -4.78 3.26
N ARG A 70 5.16 -5.65 2.44
CA ARG A 70 6.20 -6.56 2.88
C ARG A 70 7.42 -5.81 3.42
N TYR A 71 7.79 -4.72 2.75
CA TYR A 71 8.90 -3.85 3.16
C TYR A 71 8.64 -3.20 4.52
N ILE A 72 7.48 -2.57 4.70
CA ILE A 72 7.15 -1.88 5.96
C ILE A 72 6.92 -2.83 7.13
N LYS A 73 6.58 -4.10 6.87
CA LYS A 73 6.44 -5.13 7.91
C LYS A 73 7.75 -5.83 8.26
N GLY A 74 8.82 -5.59 7.49
CA GLY A 74 10.14 -6.16 7.71
C GLY A 74 10.27 -7.62 7.26
N PHE A 75 9.50 -8.03 6.26
CA PHE A 75 9.59 -9.40 5.73
C PHE A 75 10.94 -9.64 5.06
N GLN A 76 11.42 -10.88 5.08
CA GLN A 76 12.63 -11.25 4.34
C GLN A 76 12.47 -10.98 2.84
N ASN A 77 13.56 -10.56 2.20
CA ASN A 77 13.64 -10.26 0.77
C ASN A 77 12.60 -9.23 0.29
N SER A 78 12.34 -8.20 1.10
CA SER A 78 11.37 -7.14 0.79
C SER A 78 12.00 -5.82 0.33
N GLY A 79 13.33 -5.77 0.15
CA GLY A 79 14.08 -4.57 -0.24
C GLY A 79 14.87 -3.94 0.91
N SER A 80 15.83 -3.09 0.58
CA SER A 80 16.75 -2.46 1.54
C SER A 80 16.30 -1.05 1.96
N ASN A 81 15.75 -0.28 1.02
CA ASN A 81 15.24 1.08 1.23
C ASN A 81 13.92 1.30 0.48
N ALA A 82 13.11 2.26 0.92
CA ALA A 82 11.79 2.54 0.39
C ALA A 82 11.82 3.03 -1.06
N SER A 83 12.83 3.82 -1.43
CA SER A 83 13.01 4.33 -2.79
C SER A 83 13.06 3.18 -3.79
N ASP A 84 13.98 2.24 -3.62
CA ASP A 84 14.14 1.10 -4.52
C ASP A 84 12.89 0.22 -4.56
N VAL A 85 12.22 0.02 -3.42
CA VAL A 85 10.96 -0.73 -3.37
C VAL A 85 9.87 -0.03 -4.18
N LEU A 86 9.71 1.28 -4.05
CA LEU A 86 8.71 2.05 -4.80
C LEU A 86 9.01 2.05 -6.30
N TYR A 87 10.26 2.36 -6.70
CA TYR A 87 10.67 2.37 -8.12
C TYR A 87 10.55 1.00 -8.78
N SER A 88 10.84 -0.08 -8.06
CA SER A 88 10.73 -1.45 -8.60
C SER A 88 9.31 -2.00 -8.59
N SER A 89 8.43 -1.47 -7.74
CA SER A 89 7.02 -1.89 -7.64
C SER A 89 6.17 -1.17 -8.66
N PHE A 90 6.09 0.16 -8.61
CA PHE A 90 5.16 0.94 -9.42
C PHE A 90 5.70 1.21 -10.83
N LYS A 91 5.52 0.23 -11.73
CA LYS A 91 5.98 0.33 -13.14
C LYS A 91 4.87 0.64 -14.15
N ARG A 92 3.60 0.38 -13.79
CA ARG A 92 2.45 0.58 -14.67
C ARG A 92 2.07 2.05 -14.82
N TRP A 93 2.18 2.78 -13.72
CA TRP A 93 1.81 4.18 -13.62
C TRP A 93 3.03 5.07 -13.77
N PRO A 94 2.84 6.35 -14.14
CA PRO A 94 3.93 7.30 -14.12
C PRO A 94 4.59 7.33 -12.74
N THR A 95 5.93 7.26 -12.74
CA THR A 95 6.73 7.12 -11.51
C THR A 95 6.40 8.19 -10.46
N TRP A 96 6.10 9.42 -10.89
CA TRP A 96 5.76 10.54 -10.00
C TRP A 96 4.49 10.33 -9.17
N MET A 97 3.61 9.40 -9.55
CA MET A 97 2.36 9.15 -8.85
C MET A 97 2.58 8.43 -7.51
N TRP A 98 3.37 7.36 -7.50
CA TRP A 98 3.57 6.53 -6.30
C TRP A 98 5.03 6.43 -5.84
N ALA A 99 6.00 6.70 -6.72
CA ALA A 99 7.44 6.67 -6.42
C ALA A 99 8.02 8.10 -6.42
N ASN A 100 7.44 8.94 -5.56
CA ASN A 100 7.91 10.30 -5.26
C ASN A 100 8.51 10.40 -3.85
N MET A 101 9.13 11.54 -3.53
CA MET A 101 9.86 11.75 -2.28
C MET A 101 8.95 11.71 -1.05
N GLU A 102 7.72 12.19 -1.18
CA GLU A 102 6.72 12.20 -0.12
C GLU A 102 6.29 10.77 0.24
N MET A 103 6.07 9.92 -0.77
CA MET A 103 5.78 8.50 -0.59
C MET A 103 6.97 7.74 -0.02
N VAL A 104 8.21 8.04 -0.45
CA VAL A 104 9.43 7.48 0.16
C VAL A 104 9.46 7.79 1.65
N GLY A 105 9.25 9.06 2.02
CA GLY A 105 9.23 9.49 3.42
C GLY A 105 8.12 8.81 4.23
N LEU A 106 6.93 8.66 3.65
CA LEU A 106 5.81 7.96 4.30
C LEU A 106 6.10 6.47 4.50
N VAL A 107 6.65 5.77 3.50
CA VAL A 107 6.98 4.34 3.58
C VAL A 107 8.10 4.08 4.60
N GLU A 108 9.13 4.91 4.65
CA GLU A 108 10.16 4.80 5.71
C GLU A 108 9.61 5.08 7.10
N TRP A 109 8.68 6.03 7.21
CA TRP A 109 7.98 6.27 8.47
C TRP A 109 7.17 5.04 8.90
N PHE A 110 6.42 4.40 8.00
CA PHE A 110 5.68 3.16 8.31
C PHE A 110 6.60 2.05 8.82
N LYS A 111 7.73 1.82 8.14
CA LYS A 111 8.72 0.82 8.55
C LYS A 111 9.28 1.14 9.93
N SER A 112 9.64 2.39 10.18
CA SER A 112 10.14 2.84 11.48
C SER A 112 9.09 2.70 12.58
N TYR A 113 7.84 3.07 12.30
CA TYR A 113 6.72 2.94 13.23
C TYR A 113 6.43 1.48 13.60
N ASN A 114 6.38 0.59 12.61
CA ASN A 114 6.18 -0.85 12.81
C ASN A 114 7.34 -1.50 13.57
N ASN A 115 8.58 -1.07 13.33
CA ASN A 115 9.75 -1.54 14.07
C ASN A 115 9.77 -1.02 15.51
N ASN A 116 9.41 0.24 15.75
CA ASN A 116 9.39 0.77 17.12
C ASN A 116 8.22 0.21 17.94
N SER A 117 7.17 -0.24 17.27
CA SER A 117 6.02 -0.91 17.89
C SER A 117 6.30 -2.39 18.24
N CYS A 118 7.56 -2.82 18.34
CA CYS A 118 8.07 -4.20 18.52
C CYS A 118 7.39 -5.09 19.59
N GLN A 119 6.59 -4.52 20.49
CA GLN A 119 5.80 -5.29 21.46
C GLN A 119 4.50 -5.87 20.87
N LYS A 120 4.09 -5.37 19.70
CA LYS A 120 2.89 -5.74 18.97
C LYS A 120 3.22 -6.90 18.01
N GLY A 121 2.41 -7.97 18.03
CA GLY A 121 2.58 -9.10 17.12
C GLY A 121 2.50 -8.69 15.64
N GLU A 122 2.84 -9.59 14.71
CA GLU A 122 2.78 -9.30 13.25
C GLU A 122 1.40 -8.82 12.78
N GLU A 123 0.34 -9.28 13.44
CA GLU A 123 -1.06 -8.92 13.15
C GLU A 123 -1.39 -7.47 13.52
N GLU A 124 -0.63 -6.88 14.43
CA GLU A 124 -0.84 -5.50 14.90
C GLU A 124 0.03 -4.47 14.16
N LYS A 125 0.95 -4.92 13.29
CA LYS A 125 1.72 -4.02 12.43
C LYS A 125 0.82 -3.36 11.40
N VAL A 126 1.00 -2.05 11.24
CA VAL A 126 0.23 -1.24 10.30
C VAL A 126 0.51 -1.69 8.87
N GLY A 127 -0.57 -1.84 8.09
CA GLY A 127 -0.52 -2.29 6.71
C GLY A 127 -0.63 -1.18 5.67
N PHE A 128 -0.13 -1.48 4.47
CA PHE A 128 -0.26 -0.64 3.28
C PHE A 128 -0.83 -1.48 2.14
N TYR A 129 -1.99 -1.10 1.61
CA TYR A 129 -2.73 -1.93 0.65
C TYR A 129 -3.15 -1.12 -0.57
N GLY A 130 -3.33 -1.81 -1.70
CA GLY A 130 -3.85 -1.24 -2.93
C GLY A 130 -5.29 -1.69 -3.15
N LEU A 131 -6.17 -0.79 -3.59
CA LEU A 131 -7.58 -1.09 -3.89
C LEU A 131 -7.85 -1.30 -5.37
N ASP A 132 -6.91 -0.95 -6.25
CA ASP A 132 -7.14 -1.06 -7.69
C ASP A 132 -7.05 -2.51 -8.18
N VAL A 133 -7.93 -2.80 -9.13
CA VAL A 133 -8.11 -4.13 -9.73
C VAL A 133 -7.51 -4.23 -11.12
N TYR A 134 -6.67 -3.27 -11.54
CA TYR A 134 -6.10 -3.27 -12.88
C TYR A 134 -5.03 -4.36 -13.08
N SER A 135 -4.42 -4.85 -12.00
CA SER A 135 -3.38 -5.89 -12.03
C SER A 135 -3.89 -7.33 -12.17
N LEU A 136 -4.84 -7.59 -13.08
CA LEU A 136 -5.45 -8.92 -13.24
C LEU A 136 -4.40 -10.02 -13.50
N TRP A 137 -3.48 -9.78 -14.43
CA TRP A 137 -2.49 -10.76 -14.85
C TRP A 137 -1.48 -11.08 -13.74
N GLU A 138 -0.96 -10.06 -13.06
CA GLU A 138 -0.02 -10.20 -11.95
C GLU A 138 -0.69 -10.86 -10.74
N SER A 139 -1.97 -10.57 -10.51
CA SER A 139 -2.75 -11.22 -9.45
C SER A 139 -3.00 -12.69 -9.75
N MET A 140 -3.31 -13.03 -11.01
CA MET A 140 -3.43 -14.42 -11.46
C MET A 140 -2.11 -15.16 -11.32
N GLU A 141 -0.99 -14.55 -11.71
CA GLU A 141 0.34 -15.14 -11.54
C GLU A 141 0.66 -15.42 -10.07
N ALA A 142 0.36 -14.48 -9.16
CA ALA A 142 0.55 -14.68 -7.73
C ALA A 142 -0.25 -15.88 -7.18
N VAL A 143 -1.50 -16.06 -7.63
CA VAL A 143 -2.33 -17.22 -7.28
C VAL A 143 -1.71 -18.51 -7.82
N VAL A 144 -1.32 -18.55 -9.09
CA VAL A 144 -0.70 -19.72 -9.72
C VAL A 144 0.60 -20.10 -8.98
N GLN A 145 1.47 -19.13 -8.68
CA GLN A 145 2.71 -19.36 -7.93
C GLN A 145 2.45 -19.90 -6.52
N TYR A 146 1.43 -19.40 -5.83
CA TYR A 146 1.03 -19.93 -4.52
C TYR A 146 0.53 -21.37 -4.63
N LEU A 147 -0.36 -21.66 -5.58
CA LEU A 147 -0.87 -23.01 -5.84
C LEU A 147 0.26 -23.99 -6.18
N GLN A 148 1.24 -23.58 -6.98
CA GLN A 148 2.41 -24.42 -7.31
C GLN A 148 3.27 -24.78 -6.09
N LYS A 149 3.24 -23.99 -5.01
CA LYS A 149 3.98 -24.29 -3.76
C LYS A 149 3.26 -25.30 -2.89
N ILE A 150 1.93 -25.27 -2.86
CA ILE A 150 1.13 -26.12 -1.98
C ILE A 150 0.64 -27.42 -2.64
N ILE A 151 0.55 -27.45 -3.97
CA ILE A 151 0.03 -28.61 -4.71
C ILE A 151 1.15 -29.62 -4.99
N PRO A 152 1.00 -30.90 -4.59
CA PRO A 152 1.96 -31.97 -4.89
C PRO A 152 2.16 -32.21 -6.40
N MET A 153 3.36 -32.68 -6.77
CA MET A 153 3.84 -32.88 -8.16
C MET A 153 2.88 -33.58 -9.15
N PRO A 154 1.98 -34.52 -8.79
CA PRO A 154 1.07 -35.13 -9.76
C PRO A 154 0.12 -34.14 -10.46
N TYR A 155 -0.19 -32.99 -9.82
CA TYR A 155 -1.18 -32.02 -10.33
C TYR A 155 -0.56 -30.82 -11.07
N LYS A 156 0.76 -30.62 -11.01
CA LYS A 156 1.44 -29.46 -11.66
C LYS A 156 1.22 -29.40 -13.16
N ARG A 157 1.03 -30.56 -13.82
CA ARG A 157 0.86 -30.68 -15.27
C ARG A 157 -0.43 -30.03 -15.81
N ARG A 158 -1.38 -29.67 -14.94
CA ARG A 158 -2.68 -29.07 -15.33
C ARG A 158 -2.73 -27.53 -15.17
N LEU A 159 -1.65 -26.91 -14.69
CA LEU A 159 -1.53 -25.45 -14.48
C LEU A 159 -0.68 -24.75 -15.54
N GLU A 160 -0.32 -25.43 -16.63
CA GLU A 160 0.26 -24.79 -17.81
C GLU A 160 -0.74 -23.77 -18.39
N PRO A 161 -0.29 -22.58 -18.84
CA PRO A 161 -1.16 -21.49 -19.32
C PRO A 161 -2.00 -21.82 -20.58
N THR A 162 -1.99 -23.06 -21.05
CA THR A 162 -2.69 -23.52 -22.26
C THR A 162 -4.11 -24.06 -22.00
N GLY A 163 -4.55 -24.21 -20.75
CA GLY A 163 -5.85 -24.83 -20.45
C GLY A 163 -6.98 -23.89 -20.01
N ALA A 164 -6.70 -22.88 -19.20
CA ALA A 164 -7.73 -22.05 -18.58
C ALA A 164 -8.14 -20.83 -19.42
N LEU A 165 -7.24 -20.33 -20.26
CA LEU A 165 -7.47 -19.12 -21.08
C LEU A 165 -8.32 -19.39 -22.32
N SER A 166 -8.30 -20.60 -22.88
CA SER A 166 -9.06 -20.94 -24.10
C SER A 166 -10.58 -21.10 -23.88
N LEU A 167 -11.02 -21.17 -22.62
CA LEU A 167 -12.44 -21.29 -22.27
C LEU A 167 -13.16 -19.94 -22.18
N LEU A 168 -12.44 -18.82 -22.06
CA LEU A 168 -13.04 -17.49 -21.93
C LEU A 168 -13.13 -16.71 -23.25
N GLU A 169 -12.50 -17.18 -24.33
CA GLU A 169 -12.57 -16.57 -25.66
C GLU A 169 -13.75 -17.09 -26.53
N LYS A 170 -14.68 -17.89 -25.97
CA LYS A 170 -15.76 -18.54 -26.75
C LYS A 170 -17.19 -18.30 -26.24
N THR A 171 -17.44 -17.18 -25.58
CA THR A 171 -18.81 -16.67 -25.33
C THR A 171 -18.84 -15.18 -25.54
#